data_AF-A0A937MG06-F1
#
_entry.id   AF-A0A937MG06-F1
#
_cell.length_a   1.000
_cell.length_b   1.000
_cell.length_c   1.000
_cell.angle_alpha   90.00
_cell.angle_beta   90.00
_cell.angle_gamma   90.00
#
_symmetry.space_group_name_H-M   'P 1'
#
loop_
_entity.id
_entity.type
_entity.pdbx_description
1 polymer ?
#
loop_
_entity_poly.entity_id
_entity_poly.type
_entity_poly.pdbx_seq_one_letter_code
_entity_poly.pdbx_strand_id
1 'polypeptide(L)'
;VAVIDLTMIPVLALYIGKRLLAYKMRRNYIVLAVLFVLFSANVLMHLEATQVLADSAGFGLNLGIFVVVLLVTLISGRVIPGFTANALRRRETDVDTQTPDSVTRVVIISVILAAAFDLLDLQGAGVVAVVAALALLVRMARWKTLLILDDPLVWVLHAGHLWLVMGFVLLSVARFSDGLERDAGLHALTAGAMGTMVLGMMTRVSLGHSGRELKVSTAIVAAYLMVIAGALVRVIVAIFPEQLPGDSFSYLISVAGLLWAGGYAIFLGVYWPILTRPRL
;
A
#
# COMPACT_ATOMS: atom_id res chain seq x y z
N VAL A 1 0.70 -7.16 -27.57
CA VAL A 1 0.48 -6.50 -26.26
C VAL A 1 0.76 -7.46 -25.11
N ALA A 2 0.03 -8.59 -24.99
CA ALA A 2 0.21 -9.58 -23.92
C ALA A 2 1.66 -10.06 -23.72
N VAL A 3 2.39 -10.40 -24.78
CA VAL A 3 3.79 -10.86 -24.68
C VAL A 3 4.69 -9.79 -24.04
N ILE A 4 4.56 -8.53 -24.45
CA ILE A 4 5.38 -7.43 -23.91
C ILE A 4 5.06 -7.24 -22.43
N ASP A 5 3.79 -7.20 -22.06
CA ASP A 5 3.36 -7.00 -20.67
C ASP A 5 3.79 -8.16 -19.75
N LEU A 6 3.62 -9.41 -20.20
CA LEU A 6 4.03 -10.60 -19.46
C LEU A 6 5.54 -10.75 -19.31
N THR A 7 6.36 -10.14 -20.18
CA THR A 7 7.83 -10.26 -20.07
C THR A 7 8.43 -9.40 -18.96
N MET A 8 7.75 -8.33 -18.53
CA MET A 8 8.34 -7.36 -17.60
C MET A 8 8.65 -8.00 -16.22
N ILE A 9 7.67 -8.70 -15.65
CA ILE A 9 7.78 -9.27 -14.30
C ILE A 9 8.82 -10.41 -14.23
N PRO A 10 8.86 -11.37 -15.17
CA PRO A 10 9.92 -12.38 -15.23
C PRO A 10 11.31 -11.79 -15.40
N VAL A 11 11.49 -10.78 -16.27
CA VAL A 11 12.79 -10.12 -16.45
C VAL A 11 13.26 -9.46 -15.15
N LEU A 12 12.36 -8.77 -14.46
CA LEU A 12 12.65 -8.18 -13.15
C LEU A 12 12.99 -9.25 -12.09
N ALA A 13 12.21 -10.34 -12.05
CA ALA A 13 12.42 -11.46 -11.14
C ALA A 13 13.78 -12.14 -11.37
N LEU A 14 14.20 -12.30 -12.63
CA LEU A 14 15.52 -12.84 -12.98
C LEU A 14 16.64 -11.89 -12.53
N TYR A 15 16.50 -10.58 -12.79
CA TYR A 15 17.50 -9.58 -12.43
C TYR A 15 17.72 -9.50 -10.91
N ILE A 16 16.62 -9.42 -10.14
CA ILE A 16 16.67 -9.40 -8.68
C ILE A 16 17.08 -10.77 -8.13
N GLY A 17 16.47 -11.84 -8.63
CA GLY A 17 16.66 -13.21 -8.17
C GLY A 17 18.09 -13.69 -8.28
N LYS A 18 18.78 -13.35 -9.39
CA LYS A 18 20.20 -13.66 -9.57
C LYS A 18 21.04 -13.13 -8.40
N ARG A 19 20.80 -11.89 -7.96
CA ARG A 19 21.53 -11.30 -6.82
C ARG A 19 21.09 -11.92 -5.49
N LEU A 20 19.80 -12.08 -5.27
CA LEU A 20 19.29 -12.64 -4.00
C LEU A 20 19.80 -14.07 -3.75
N LEU A 21 19.80 -14.90 -4.79
CA LEU A 21 20.27 -16.28 -4.71
C LEU A 21 21.79 -16.35 -4.57
N ALA A 22 22.54 -15.58 -5.36
CA ALA A 22 24.00 -15.54 -5.27
C ALA A 22 24.51 -15.15 -3.88
N TYR A 23 23.91 -14.13 -3.27
CA TYR A 23 24.28 -13.66 -1.93
C TYR A 23 23.50 -14.34 -0.79
N LYS A 24 22.72 -15.40 -1.08
CA LYS A 24 21.92 -16.16 -0.10
C LYS A 24 21.08 -15.28 0.83
N MET A 25 20.53 -14.17 0.30
CA MET A 25 19.72 -13.21 1.05
C MET A 25 18.30 -13.75 1.32
N ARG A 26 18.19 -14.85 2.07
CA ARG A 26 16.94 -15.61 2.29
C ARG A 26 15.78 -14.76 2.81
N ARG A 27 16.08 -13.76 3.64
CA ARG A 27 15.09 -12.82 4.18
C ARG A 27 14.35 -12.02 3.08
N ASN A 28 14.94 -11.90 1.90
CA ASN A 28 14.41 -11.13 0.77
C ASN A 28 13.77 -12.01 -0.31
N TYR A 29 13.77 -13.34 -0.18
CA TYR A 29 13.14 -14.25 -1.15
C TYR A 29 11.63 -14.02 -1.28
N ILE A 30 11.02 -13.39 -0.27
CA ILE A 30 9.64 -12.96 -0.33
C ILE A 30 9.33 -12.07 -1.53
N VAL A 31 10.28 -11.25 -1.97
CA VAL A 31 10.12 -10.41 -3.16
C VAL A 31 9.91 -11.27 -4.41
N LEU A 32 10.63 -12.39 -4.53
CA LEU A 32 10.46 -13.32 -5.66
C LEU A 32 9.10 -14.01 -5.62
N ALA A 33 8.62 -14.39 -4.43
CA ALA A 33 7.28 -14.95 -4.28
C ALA A 33 6.20 -13.94 -4.69
N VAL A 34 6.33 -12.67 -4.29
CA VAL A 34 5.41 -11.60 -4.70
C VAL A 34 5.43 -11.41 -6.22
N LEU A 35 6.62 -11.35 -6.84
CA LEU A 35 6.75 -11.22 -8.29
C LEU A 35 6.13 -12.41 -9.04
N PHE A 36 6.29 -13.63 -8.52
CA PHE A 36 5.66 -14.81 -9.10
C PHE A 36 4.12 -14.74 -9.06
N VAL A 37 3.55 -14.32 -7.92
CA VAL A 37 2.10 -14.15 -7.79
C VAL A 37 1.59 -13.02 -8.69
N LEU A 38 2.31 -11.89 -8.79
CA LEU A 38 1.96 -10.80 -9.70
C LEU A 38 2.02 -11.24 -11.17
N PHE A 39 3.02 -12.04 -11.55
CA PHE A 39 3.08 -12.63 -12.87
C PHE A 39 1.88 -13.56 -13.13
N SER A 40 1.55 -14.42 -12.18
CA SER A 40 0.39 -15.33 -12.28
C SER A 40 -0.92 -14.57 -12.40
N ALA A 41 -1.12 -13.53 -11.60
CA ALA A 41 -2.25 -12.60 -11.69
C ALA A 41 -2.36 -11.98 -13.09
N ASN A 42 -1.23 -11.50 -13.65
CA ASN A 42 -1.22 -10.91 -14.98
C ASN A 42 -1.53 -11.95 -16.08
N VAL A 43 -1.00 -13.17 -15.96
CA VAL A 43 -1.34 -14.28 -16.87
C VAL A 43 -2.84 -14.54 -16.88
N LEU A 44 -3.48 -14.61 -15.70
CA LEU A 44 -4.94 -14.82 -15.62
C LEU A 44 -5.75 -13.73 -16.32
N MET A 45 -5.29 -12.47 -16.27
CA MET A 45 -5.91 -11.37 -17.00
C MET A 45 -5.77 -11.52 -18.53
N HIS A 46 -4.57 -11.89 -19.02
CA HIS A 46 -4.36 -12.09 -20.45
C HIS A 46 -5.03 -13.36 -21.00
N LEU A 47 -5.18 -14.41 -20.19
CA LEU A 47 -5.90 -15.62 -20.58
C LEU A 47 -7.40 -15.34 -20.82
N GLU A 48 -8.02 -14.46 -20.02
CA GLU A 48 -9.39 -14.02 -20.30
C GLU A 48 -9.45 -13.08 -21.50
N ALA A 49 -8.51 -12.14 -21.62
CA ALA A 49 -8.46 -11.22 -22.77
C ALA A 49 -8.29 -11.97 -24.11
N THR A 50 -7.69 -13.16 -24.08
CA THR A 50 -7.52 -14.05 -25.24
C THR A 50 -8.61 -15.13 -25.34
N GLN A 51 -9.63 -15.08 -24.48
CA GLN A 51 -10.77 -16.02 -24.44
C GLN A 51 -10.38 -17.49 -24.17
N VAL A 52 -9.21 -17.72 -23.58
CA VAL A 52 -8.74 -19.06 -23.18
C VAL A 52 -9.39 -19.50 -21.87
N LEU A 53 -9.59 -18.56 -20.94
CA LEU A 53 -10.32 -18.75 -19.69
C LEU A 53 -11.45 -17.73 -19.60
N ALA A 54 -12.48 -18.06 -18.80
CA ALA A 54 -13.52 -17.11 -18.40
C ALA A 54 -13.36 -16.79 -16.91
N ASP A 55 -13.83 -15.61 -16.49
CA ASP A 55 -13.90 -15.16 -15.10
C ASP A 55 -12.54 -15.16 -14.34
N SER A 56 -11.42 -15.03 -15.05
CA SER A 56 -10.06 -15.10 -14.47
C SER A 56 -9.39 -13.74 -14.28
N ALA A 57 -9.77 -12.71 -15.03
CA ALA A 57 -9.21 -11.36 -14.97
C ALA A 57 -9.59 -10.66 -13.67
N GLY A 58 -10.85 -10.77 -13.24
CA GLY A 58 -11.31 -10.23 -11.96
C GLY A 58 -10.54 -10.86 -10.78
N PHE A 59 -10.39 -12.19 -10.79
CA PHE A 59 -9.57 -12.89 -9.79
C PHE A 59 -8.09 -12.46 -9.86
N GLY A 60 -7.52 -12.38 -11.06
CA GLY A 60 -6.13 -11.94 -11.28
C GLY A 60 -5.86 -10.54 -10.74
N LEU A 61 -6.74 -9.57 -11.01
CA LEU A 61 -6.65 -8.21 -10.50
C LEU A 61 -6.66 -8.17 -8.97
N ASN A 62 -7.62 -8.87 -8.34
CA ASN A 62 -7.72 -8.91 -6.88
C ASN A 62 -6.53 -9.65 -6.25
N LEU A 63 -6.04 -10.72 -6.88
CA LEU A 63 -4.85 -11.45 -6.44
C LEU A 63 -3.62 -10.53 -6.44
N GLY A 64 -3.48 -9.72 -7.49
CA GLY A 64 -2.45 -8.69 -7.59
C GLY A 64 -2.54 -7.63 -6.49
N ILE A 65 -3.75 -7.14 -6.20
CA ILE A 65 -3.99 -6.19 -5.10
C ILE A 65 -3.56 -6.82 -3.77
N PHE A 66 -4.06 -8.00 -3.43
CA PHE A 66 -3.82 -8.59 -2.11
C PHE A 66 -2.37 -9.00 -1.88
N VAL A 67 -1.63 -9.42 -2.92
CA VAL A 67 -0.21 -9.71 -2.76
C VAL A 67 0.60 -8.43 -2.49
N VAL A 68 0.21 -7.30 -3.08
CA VAL A 68 0.81 -5.99 -2.77
C VAL A 68 0.40 -5.52 -1.37
N VAL A 69 -0.86 -5.70 -0.97
CA VAL A 69 -1.32 -5.43 0.42
C VAL A 69 -0.49 -6.21 1.44
N LEU A 70 -0.23 -7.50 1.17
CA LEU A 70 0.63 -8.32 2.01
C LEU A 70 2.06 -7.78 2.06
N LEU A 71 2.63 -7.40 0.91
CA LEU A 71 3.96 -6.79 0.85
C LEU A 71 4.03 -5.50 1.67
N VAL A 72 3.06 -4.59 1.50
CA VAL A 72 2.98 -3.34 2.27
C VAL A 72 2.81 -3.63 3.77
N THR A 73 2.01 -4.63 4.14
CA THR A 73 1.82 -5.07 5.53
C THR A 73 3.12 -5.56 6.17
N LEU A 74 3.94 -6.29 5.41
CA LEU A 74 5.21 -6.82 5.87
C LEU A 74 6.30 -5.75 5.97
N ILE A 75 6.39 -4.87 4.97
CA ILE A 75 7.33 -3.75 4.96
C ILE A 75 6.99 -2.79 6.09
N SER A 76 5.72 -2.39 6.24
CA SER A 76 5.26 -1.47 7.29
C SER A 76 5.64 -1.95 8.69
N GLY A 77 5.46 -3.24 8.98
CA GLY A 77 5.75 -3.82 10.30
C GLY A 77 7.21 -3.75 10.76
N ARG A 78 8.16 -3.52 9.83
CA ARG A 78 9.58 -3.37 10.16
C ARG A 78 10.07 -1.95 9.98
N VAL A 79 9.65 -1.34 8.88
CA VAL A 79 10.16 -0.07 8.40
C VAL A 79 9.60 1.10 9.21
N ILE A 80 8.30 1.09 9.49
CA ILE A 80 7.66 2.17 10.26
C ILE A 80 8.22 2.25 11.69
N PRO A 81 8.17 1.19 12.52
CA PRO A 81 8.71 1.27 13.88
C PRO A 81 10.20 1.60 13.89
N GLY A 82 11.00 1.06 12.96
CA GLY A 82 12.42 1.40 12.87
C GLY A 82 12.66 2.87 12.51
N PHE A 83 11.86 3.44 11.63
CA PHE A 83 11.94 4.85 11.27
C PHE A 83 11.46 5.78 12.38
N THR A 84 10.41 5.40 13.10
CA THR A 84 9.92 6.11 14.28
C THR A 84 10.97 6.09 15.39
N ALA A 85 11.55 4.93 15.70
CA ALA A 85 12.65 4.82 16.68
C ALA A 85 13.83 5.73 16.31
N ASN A 86 14.25 5.71 15.04
CA ASN A 86 15.36 6.53 14.56
C ASN A 86 15.06 8.03 14.64
N ALA A 87 13.82 8.46 14.34
CA ALA A 87 13.41 9.85 14.45
C ALA A 87 13.40 10.32 15.93
N LEU A 88 12.87 9.50 16.84
CA LEU A 88 12.81 9.83 18.27
C LEU A 88 14.18 9.83 18.94
N ARG A 89 15.08 8.91 18.56
CA ARG A 89 16.47 8.90 19.03
C ARG A 89 17.25 10.15 18.63
N ARG A 90 16.98 10.73 17.46
CA ARG A 90 17.56 12.02 17.04
C ARG A 90 17.10 13.20 17.91
N ARG A 91 16.02 13.02 18.68
CA ARG A 91 15.47 13.97 19.65
C ARG A 91 15.74 13.54 21.08
N GLU A 92 16.71 12.65 21.29
CA GLU A 92 17.09 12.13 22.61
C GLU A 92 15.93 11.48 23.39
N THR A 93 14.89 11.02 22.68
CA THR A 93 13.73 10.34 23.26
C THR A 93 13.86 8.84 22.99
N ASP A 94 14.10 8.05 24.03
CA ASP A 94 14.17 6.59 23.91
C ASP A 94 12.84 5.94 24.34
N VAL A 95 12.14 5.37 23.35
CA VAL A 95 10.88 4.66 23.56
C VAL A 95 10.86 3.38 22.75
N ASP A 96 10.33 2.32 23.35
CA ASP A 96 10.08 1.08 22.62
C ASP A 96 8.93 1.28 21.61
N THR A 97 9.29 1.20 20.34
CA THR A 97 8.37 1.23 19.19
C THR A 97 8.23 -0.15 18.54
N GLN A 98 8.96 -1.16 19.02
CA GLN A 98 8.98 -2.47 18.40
C GLN A 98 7.65 -3.20 18.60
N THR A 99 7.31 -3.99 17.59
CA THR A 99 6.14 -4.87 17.62
C THR A 99 6.60 -6.26 18.03
N PRO A 100 5.98 -6.91 19.05
CA PRO A 100 6.29 -8.29 19.40
C PRO A 100 6.11 -9.26 18.21
N ASP A 101 6.93 -10.31 18.16
CA ASP A 101 6.86 -11.33 17.10
C ASP A 101 5.50 -12.04 17.06
N SER A 102 4.85 -12.21 18.21
CA SER A 102 3.51 -12.79 18.31
C SER A 102 2.47 -11.93 17.58
N VAL A 103 2.46 -10.62 17.83
CA VAL A 103 1.57 -9.66 17.15
C VAL A 103 1.87 -9.63 15.66
N THR A 104 3.16 -9.62 15.28
CA THR A 104 3.57 -9.67 13.87
C THR A 104 3.03 -10.92 13.17
N ARG A 105 3.11 -12.08 13.81
CA ARG A 105 2.59 -13.35 13.26
C ARG A 105 1.07 -13.31 13.10
N VAL A 106 0.35 -12.82 14.11
CA VAL A 106 -1.11 -12.67 14.06
C VAL A 106 -1.51 -11.77 12.89
N VAL A 107 -0.88 -10.60 12.73
CA VAL A 107 -1.16 -9.66 11.63
C VAL A 107 -0.95 -10.30 10.26
N ILE A 108 0.16 -11.00 10.06
CA ILE A 108 0.48 -11.62 8.77
C ILE A 108 -0.53 -12.71 8.46
N ILE A 109 -0.83 -13.59 9.42
CA ILE A 109 -1.80 -14.68 9.23
C ILE A 109 -3.19 -14.11 8.96
N SER A 110 -3.65 -13.11 9.74
CA SER A 110 -4.96 -12.52 9.56
C SER A 110 -5.11 -11.83 8.20
N VAL A 111 -4.07 -11.13 7.71
CA VAL A 111 -4.10 -10.49 6.38
C VAL A 111 -4.12 -11.53 5.25
N ILE A 112 -3.35 -12.61 5.37
CA ILE A 112 -3.37 -13.72 4.40
C ILE A 112 -4.75 -14.38 4.38
N LEU A 113 -5.33 -14.68 5.55
CA LEU A 113 -6.65 -15.28 5.64
C LEU A 113 -7.73 -14.34 5.11
N ALA A 114 -7.66 -13.04 5.42
CA ALA A 114 -8.62 -12.06 4.91
C ALA A 114 -8.57 -11.98 3.37
N ALA A 115 -7.36 -11.95 2.80
CA ALA A 115 -7.17 -12.00 1.35
C ALA A 115 -7.73 -13.29 0.74
N ALA A 116 -7.42 -14.45 1.33
CA ALA A 116 -7.88 -15.74 0.82
C ALA A 116 -9.41 -15.89 0.89
N PHE A 117 -10.01 -15.50 2.01
CA PHE A 117 -11.46 -15.57 2.18
C PHE A 117 -12.18 -14.60 1.24
N ASP A 118 -11.66 -13.40 1.05
CA ASP A 118 -12.26 -12.44 0.13
C ASP A 118 -12.11 -12.85 -1.34
N LEU A 119 -10.93 -13.37 -1.74
CA LEU A 119 -10.67 -13.84 -3.11
C LEU A 119 -11.51 -15.06 -3.51
N LEU A 120 -11.72 -15.97 -2.57
CA LEU A 120 -12.46 -17.22 -2.79
C LEU A 120 -13.94 -17.11 -2.41
N ASP A 121 -14.40 -15.90 -2.09
CA ASP A 121 -15.77 -15.60 -1.67
C ASP A 121 -16.30 -16.51 -0.54
N LEU A 122 -15.43 -16.80 0.44
CA LEU A 122 -15.75 -17.73 1.52
C LEU A 122 -16.64 -17.08 2.57
N GLN A 123 -17.54 -17.89 3.13
CA GLN A 123 -18.30 -17.50 4.32
C GLN A 123 -17.35 -17.09 5.44
N GLY A 124 -17.65 -15.97 6.10
CA GLY A 124 -16.82 -15.42 7.17
C GLY A 124 -15.74 -14.43 6.71
N ALA A 125 -15.64 -14.10 5.42
CA ALA A 125 -14.69 -13.09 4.91
C ALA A 125 -14.74 -11.77 5.70
N GLY A 126 -15.94 -11.31 6.05
CA GLY A 126 -16.13 -10.12 6.88
C GLY A 126 -15.48 -10.24 8.26
N VAL A 127 -15.72 -11.36 8.96
CA VAL A 127 -15.15 -11.60 10.30
C VAL A 127 -13.62 -11.62 10.25
N VAL A 128 -13.05 -12.31 9.27
CA VAL A 128 -11.59 -12.40 9.12
C VAL A 128 -10.99 -11.03 8.78
N ALA A 129 -11.70 -10.22 7.98
CA ALA A 129 -11.31 -8.84 7.70
C ALA A 129 -11.34 -7.95 8.96
N VAL A 130 -12.31 -8.11 9.87
CA VAL A 130 -12.30 -7.44 11.19
C VAL A 130 -11.06 -7.83 11.99
N VAL A 131 -10.75 -9.13 12.07
CA VAL A 131 -9.56 -9.61 12.78
C VAL A 131 -8.29 -9.01 12.20
N ALA A 132 -8.18 -8.93 10.87
CA ALA A 132 -7.06 -8.27 10.20
C ALA A 132 -6.97 -6.78 10.55
N ALA A 133 -8.07 -6.04 10.47
CA ALA A 133 -8.12 -4.62 10.82
C ALA A 133 -7.69 -4.36 12.28
N LEU A 134 -8.23 -5.13 13.23
CA LEU A 134 -7.90 -5.02 14.65
C LEU A 134 -6.42 -5.37 14.90
N ALA A 135 -5.91 -6.44 14.30
CA ALA A 135 -4.51 -6.83 14.46
C ALA A 135 -3.57 -5.74 13.92
N LEU A 136 -3.87 -5.15 12.75
CA LEU A 136 -3.12 -4.03 12.18
C LEU A 136 -3.16 -2.81 13.11
N LEU A 137 -4.32 -2.48 13.69
CA LEU A 137 -4.48 -1.37 14.61
C LEU A 137 -3.71 -1.57 15.93
N VAL A 138 -3.78 -2.77 16.52
CA VAL A 138 -3.01 -3.14 17.72
C VAL A 138 -1.52 -3.03 17.45
N ARG A 139 -1.06 -3.48 16.27
CA ARG A 139 0.32 -3.31 15.85
C ARG A 139 0.70 -1.83 15.75
N MET A 140 -0.13 -1.00 15.11
CA MET A 140 0.12 0.43 14.95
C MET A 140 0.20 1.18 16.30
N ALA A 141 -0.61 0.79 17.28
CA ALA A 141 -0.62 1.40 18.61
C ALA A 141 0.74 1.33 19.33
N ARG A 142 1.59 0.36 18.96
CA ARG A 142 2.96 0.23 19.51
C ARG A 142 3.93 1.26 18.94
N TRP A 143 3.66 1.82 17.76
CA TRP A 143 4.62 2.66 17.02
C TRP A 143 4.67 4.12 17.49
N LYS A 144 3.98 4.49 18.57
CA LYS A 144 4.03 5.83 19.19
C LYS A 144 3.75 6.97 18.20
N THR A 145 2.78 6.78 17.29
CA THR A 145 2.42 7.70 16.21
C THR A 145 2.31 9.16 16.64
N LEU A 146 1.77 9.45 17.82
CA LEU A 146 1.58 10.82 18.30
C LEU A 146 2.91 11.58 18.51
N LEU A 147 4.01 10.88 18.77
CA LEU A 147 5.32 11.50 19.03
C LEU A 147 6.07 11.90 17.75
N ILE A 148 5.54 11.56 16.57
CA ILE A 148 6.20 11.77 15.27
C ILE A 148 5.36 12.60 14.28
N LEU A 149 4.26 13.22 14.74
CA LEU A 149 3.36 13.99 13.88
C LEU A 149 4.01 15.24 13.26
N ASP A 150 5.10 15.72 13.85
CA ASP A 150 5.92 16.81 13.36
C ASP A 150 7.02 16.37 12.37
N ASP A 151 7.19 15.06 12.12
CA ASP A 151 8.10 14.52 11.10
C ASP A 151 7.31 13.98 9.89
N PRO A 152 7.20 14.74 8.78
CA PRO A 152 6.47 14.32 7.59
C PRO A 152 7.01 13.08 6.89
N LEU A 153 8.30 12.76 7.03
CA LEU A 153 8.84 11.53 6.45
C LEU A 153 8.38 10.28 7.19
N VAL A 154 7.94 10.42 8.45
CA VAL A 154 7.50 9.30 9.27
C VAL A 154 5.98 9.25 9.32
N TRP A 155 5.28 10.36 9.61
CA TRP A 155 3.82 10.31 9.78
C TRP A 155 3.10 9.87 8.50
N VAL A 156 3.62 10.17 7.31
CA VAL A 156 3.02 9.73 6.03
C VAL A 156 2.96 8.20 5.94
N LEU A 157 3.96 7.50 6.48
CA LEU A 157 3.99 6.03 6.51
C LEU A 157 2.97 5.48 7.51
N HIS A 158 2.80 6.15 8.65
CA HIS A 158 1.73 5.83 9.60
C HIS A 158 0.35 6.03 8.97
N ALA A 159 0.15 7.10 8.21
CA ALA A 159 -1.09 7.34 7.46
C ALA A 159 -1.34 6.26 6.40
N GLY A 160 -0.30 5.85 5.66
CA GLY A 160 -0.39 4.74 4.72
C GLY A 160 -0.73 3.40 5.38
N HIS A 161 -0.22 3.14 6.59
CA HIS A 161 -0.62 1.97 7.37
C HIS A 161 -2.06 2.07 7.92
N LEU A 162 -2.50 3.26 8.33
CA LEU A 162 -3.87 3.49 8.76
C LEU A 162 -4.87 3.21 7.61
N TRP A 163 -4.52 3.57 6.37
CA TRP A 163 -5.30 3.18 5.20
C TRP A 163 -5.43 1.66 5.02
N LEU A 164 -4.42 0.86 5.41
CA LEU A 164 -4.58 -0.61 5.42
C LEU A 164 -5.66 -1.03 6.41
N VAL A 165 -5.67 -0.45 7.62
CA VAL A 165 -6.71 -0.72 8.63
C VAL A 165 -8.08 -0.36 8.05
N MET A 166 -8.22 0.86 7.51
CA MET A 166 -9.48 1.33 6.92
C MET A 166 -9.95 0.46 5.74
N GLY A 167 -9.02 -0.02 4.92
CA GLY A 167 -9.34 -0.93 3.82
C GLY A 167 -9.97 -2.24 4.30
N PHE A 168 -9.39 -2.88 5.32
CA PHE A 168 -9.98 -4.09 5.90
C PHE A 168 -11.28 -3.83 6.67
N VAL A 169 -11.43 -2.67 7.32
CA VAL A 169 -12.72 -2.26 7.91
C VAL A 169 -13.79 -2.15 6.84
N LEU A 170 -13.52 -1.45 5.74
CA LEU A 170 -14.48 -1.26 4.66
C LEU A 170 -14.82 -2.57 3.95
N LEU A 171 -13.83 -3.43 3.70
CA LEU A 171 -14.08 -4.79 3.20
C LEU A 171 -14.97 -5.59 4.15
N SER A 172 -14.77 -5.47 5.46
CA SER A 172 -15.64 -6.13 6.44
C SER A 172 -17.07 -5.56 6.41
N VAL A 173 -17.22 -4.24 6.40
CA VAL A 173 -18.54 -3.60 6.42
C VAL A 173 -19.33 -4.01 5.17
N ALA A 174 -18.69 -4.01 3.99
CA ALA A 174 -19.30 -4.46 2.74
C ALA A 174 -19.81 -5.93 2.77
N ARG A 175 -19.34 -6.76 3.71
CA ARG A 175 -19.82 -8.14 3.91
C ARG A 175 -21.00 -8.26 4.88
N PHE A 176 -21.26 -7.22 5.67
CA PHE A 176 -22.31 -7.19 6.69
C PHE A 176 -23.41 -6.16 6.42
N SER A 177 -23.24 -5.30 5.42
CA SER A 177 -24.19 -4.26 5.05
C SER A 177 -24.53 -4.34 3.57
N ASP A 178 -25.81 -4.19 3.24
CA ASP A 178 -26.28 -4.16 1.85
C ASP A 178 -26.00 -2.82 1.13
N GLY A 179 -25.61 -1.79 1.88
CA GLY A 179 -25.44 -0.42 1.37
C GLY A 179 -24.01 0.01 1.06
N LEU A 180 -23.01 -0.87 1.24
CA LEU A 180 -21.60 -0.55 0.96
C LEU A 180 -21.00 -1.56 0.00
N GLU A 181 -20.52 -1.06 -1.14
CA GLU A 181 -19.81 -1.91 -2.11
C GLU A 181 -18.38 -2.25 -1.65
N ARG A 182 -17.94 -3.45 -2.04
CA ARG A 182 -16.58 -3.96 -1.79
C ARG A 182 -15.48 -3.03 -2.32
N ASP A 183 -15.76 -2.30 -3.39
CA ASP A 183 -14.82 -1.41 -4.07
C ASP A 183 -14.33 -0.26 -3.19
N ALA A 184 -15.13 0.21 -2.22
CA ALA A 184 -14.68 1.20 -1.24
C ALA A 184 -13.46 0.69 -0.45
N GLY A 185 -13.49 -0.59 -0.03
CA GLY A 185 -12.36 -1.24 0.65
C GLY A 185 -11.15 -1.40 -0.26
N LEU A 186 -11.36 -1.77 -1.52
CA LEU A 186 -10.28 -1.86 -2.50
C LEU A 186 -9.63 -0.49 -2.80
N HIS A 187 -10.39 0.59 -2.87
CA HIS A 187 -9.85 1.94 -3.07
C HIS A 187 -9.05 2.42 -1.86
N ALA A 188 -9.51 2.11 -0.64
CA ALA A 188 -8.75 2.39 0.57
C ALA A 188 -7.41 1.60 0.59
N LEU A 189 -7.41 0.34 0.17
CA LEU A 189 -6.19 -0.47 0.08
C LEU A 189 -5.25 0.00 -1.04
N THR A 190 -5.78 0.37 -2.19
CA THR A 190 -4.97 0.74 -3.37
C THR A 190 -4.60 2.23 -3.36
N ALA A 191 -5.54 3.12 -3.64
CA ALA A 191 -5.30 4.56 -3.73
C ALA A 191 -4.81 5.15 -2.39
N GLY A 192 -5.39 4.69 -1.28
CA GLY A 192 -5.01 5.10 0.07
C GLY A 192 -3.70 4.46 0.52
N ALA A 193 -3.71 3.15 0.80
CA ALA A 193 -2.61 2.50 1.48
C ALA A 193 -1.38 2.36 0.58
N MET A 194 -1.51 1.74 -0.60
CA MET A 194 -0.38 1.62 -1.53
C MET A 194 0.07 3.00 -2.01
N GLY A 195 -0.86 3.85 -2.44
CA GLY A 195 -0.55 5.18 -2.94
C GLY A 195 0.23 6.04 -1.94
N THR A 196 -0.21 6.06 -0.68
CA THR A 196 0.48 6.84 0.38
C THR A 196 1.81 6.19 0.79
N MET A 197 1.84 4.86 0.97
CA MET A 197 3.05 4.15 1.39
C MET A 197 4.17 4.23 0.33
N VAL A 198 3.83 4.05 -0.94
CA VAL A 198 4.79 4.13 -2.05
C VAL A 198 5.40 5.52 -2.09
N LEU A 199 4.57 6.58 -2.06
CA LEU A 199 5.05 7.96 -2.07
C LEU A 199 5.97 8.25 -0.87
N GLY A 200 5.55 7.89 0.35
CA GLY A 200 6.36 8.11 1.56
C GLY A 200 7.67 7.30 1.59
N MET A 201 7.68 6.09 1.03
CA MET A 201 8.90 5.29 0.91
C MET A 201 9.83 5.85 -0.17
N MET A 202 9.30 6.25 -1.32
CA MET A 202 10.08 6.80 -2.42
C MET A 202 10.81 8.09 -1.99
N THR A 203 10.14 9.00 -1.29
CA THR A 203 10.76 10.24 -0.79
C THR A 203 11.93 9.93 0.15
N ARG A 204 11.71 9.09 1.16
CA ARG A 204 12.73 8.76 2.15
C ARG A 204 13.92 8.00 1.55
N VAL A 205 13.65 6.98 0.75
CA VAL A 205 14.68 6.15 0.09
C VAL A 205 15.53 7.02 -0.85
N SER A 206 14.89 7.92 -1.60
CA SER A 206 15.60 8.83 -2.51
C SER A 206 16.54 9.76 -1.77
N LEU A 207 16.11 10.37 -0.64
CA LEU A 207 17.00 11.21 0.18
C LEU A 207 18.13 10.38 0.80
N GLY A 208 17.81 9.26 1.43
CA GLY A 208 18.78 8.42 2.14
C GLY A 208 19.86 7.83 1.25
N HIS A 209 19.51 7.31 0.08
CA HIS A 209 20.50 6.73 -0.84
C HIS A 209 21.29 7.77 -1.64
N SER A 210 20.79 9.00 -1.71
CA SER A 210 21.51 10.10 -2.34
C SER A 210 22.35 10.94 -1.37
N GLY A 211 22.48 10.50 -0.11
CA GLY A 211 23.30 11.15 0.92
C GLY A 211 22.75 12.48 1.42
N ARG A 212 21.54 12.86 1.00
CA ARG A 212 20.90 14.12 1.39
C ARG A 212 20.27 14.01 2.77
N GLU A 213 20.11 15.17 3.40
CA GLU A 213 19.41 15.27 4.68
C GLU A 213 18.00 14.69 4.56
N LEU A 214 17.58 13.92 5.58
CA LEU A 214 16.23 13.35 5.67
C LEU A 214 15.23 14.44 6.12
N LYS A 215 15.05 15.45 5.27
CA LYS A 215 14.12 16.56 5.47
C LYS A 215 13.41 16.84 4.16
N VAL A 216 12.08 16.91 4.21
CA VAL A 216 11.25 17.19 3.03
C VAL A 216 10.88 18.66 2.97
N SER A 217 10.68 19.17 1.75
CA SER A 217 10.15 20.51 1.51
C SER A 217 8.64 20.57 1.77
N THR A 218 8.10 21.78 1.95
CA THR A 218 6.66 22.03 2.07
C THR A 218 5.87 21.51 0.87
N ALA A 219 6.45 21.58 -0.34
CA ALA A 219 5.85 21.01 -1.55
C ALA A 219 5.60 19.49 -1.42
N ILE A 220 6.51 18.75 -0.79
CA ILE A 220 6.36 17.31 -0.59
C ILE A 220 5.33 17.00 0.50
N VAL A 221 5.23 17.84 1.54
CA VAL A 221 4.14 17.73 2.51
C VAL A 221 2.79 17.95 1.81
N ALA A 222 2.69 18.95 0.93
CA ALA A 222 1.50 19.16 0.11
C ALA A 222 1.21 17.94 -0.79
N ALA A 223 2.23 17.34 -1.40
CA ALA A 223 2.08 16.11 -2.19
C ALA A 223 1.48 14.95 -1.37
N TYR A 224 1.94 14.74 -0.13
CA TYR A 224 1.36 13.73 0.77
C TYR A 224 -0.11 14.01 1.06
N LEU A 225 -0.44 15.25 1.40
CA LEU A 225 -1.82 15.65 1.69
C LEU A 225 -2.72 15.51 0.46
N MET A 226 -2.22 15.84 -0.73
CA MET A 226 -2.97 15.68 -1.99
C MET A 226 -3.27 14.22 -2.30
N VAL A 227 -2.31 13.30 -2.14
CA VAL A 227 -2.55 11.87 -2.34
C VAL A 227 -3.56 11.32 -1.33
N ILE A 228 -3.42 11.70 -0.05
CA ILE A 228 -4.37 11.29 1.00
C ILE A 228 -5.77 11.85 0.74
N ALA A 229 -5.87 13.13 0.35
CA ALA A 229 -7.14 13.76 0.02
C ALA A 229 -7.79 13.12 -1.23
N GLY A 230 -7.02 12.86 -2.28
CA GLY A 230 -7.51 12.17 -3.47
C GLY A 230 -8.04 10.77 -3.15
N ALA A 231 -7.32 10.00 -2.32
CA ALA A 231 -7.78 8.70 -1.84
C ALA A 231 -9.05 8.81 -0.99
N LEU A 232 -9.13 9.82 -0.11
CA LEU A 232 -10.30 10.06 0.72
C LEU A 232 -11.53 10.38 -0.11
N VAL A 233 -11.42 11.29 -1.09
CA VAL A 233 -12.52 11.59 -2.01
C VAL A 233 -12.92 10.33 -2.79
N ARG A 234 -11.95 9.54 -3.28
CA ARG A 234 -12.23 8.29 -4.01
C ARG A 234 -13.02 7.28 -3.18
N VAL A 235 -12.68 7.14 -1.90
CA VAL A 235 -13.35 6.23 -0.96
C VAL A 235 -14.73 6.75 -0.57
N ILE A 236 -14.87 8.05 -0.27
CA ILE A 236 -16.17 8.66 0.08
C ILE A 236 -17.17 8.47 -1.07
N VAL A 237 -16.76 8.72 -2.31
CA VAL A 237 -17.62 8.51 -3.49
C VAL A 237 -18.05 7.05 -3.63
N ALA A 238 -17.17 6.11 -3.29
CA ALA A 238 -17.49 4.67 -3.32
C ALA A 238 -18.38 4.21 -2.15
N ILE A 239 -18.41 4.94 -1.03
CA ILE A 239 -19.32 4.65 0.09
C ILE A 239 -20.73 5.15 -0.21
N PHE A 240 -20.86 6.26 -0.95
CA PHE A 240 -22.14 6.92 -1.19
C PHE A 240 -22.45 7.13 -2.69
N PRO A 241 -22.42 6.08 -3.54
CA PRO A 241 -22.57 6.26 -4.98
C PRO A 241 -23.97 6.79 -5.36
N GLU A 242 -25.03 6.33 -4.68
CA GLU A 242 -26.42 6.67 -5.00
C GLU A 242 -26.90 7.98 -4.35
N GLN A 243 -26.21 8.48 -3.33
CA GLN A 243 -26.60 9.70 -2.61
C GLN A 243 -26.00 10.97 -3.24
N LEU A 244 -25.22 10.85 -4.30
CA LEU A 244 -24.60 11.98 -5.01
C LEU A 244 -25.56 12.55 -6.06
N PRO A 245 -25.94 13.84 -5.99
CA PRO A 245 -26.86 14.44 -6.96
C PRO A 245 -26.22 14.67 -8.33
N GLY A 246 -26.91 14.30 -9.41
CA GLY A 246 -26.55 14.67 -10.79
C GLY A 246 -25.11 14.29 -11.19
N ASP A 247 -24.40 15.21 -11.84
CA ASP A 247 -23.03 15.01 -12.34
C ASP A 247 -21.94 15.03 -11.23
N SER A 248 -22.34 15.13 -9.95
CA SER A 248 -21.40 15.24 -8.83
C SER A 248 -20.47 14.03 -8.73
N PHE A 249 -20.93 12.84 -9.10
CA PHE A 249 -20.11 11.62 -9.11
C PHE A 249 -18.89 11.78 -10.04
N SER A 250 -19.12 12.06 -11.32
CA SER A 250 -18.06 12.22 -12.33
C SER A 250 -17.10 13.36 -11.98
N TYR A 251 -17.63 14.47 -11.46
CA TYR A 251 -16.83 15.59 -10.98
C TYR A 251 -15.92 15.18 -9.81
N LEU A 252 -16.44 14.52 -8.78
CA LEU A 252 -15.66 14.11 -7.61
C LEU A 252 -14.62 13.05 -7.94
N ILE A 253 -14.91 12.13 -8.87
CA ILE A 253 -13.92 11.17 -9.38
C ILE A 253 -12.78 11.91 -10.10
N SER A 254 -13.11 12.94 -10.89
CA SER A 254 -12.10 13.77 -11.55
C SER A 254 -11.24 14.53 -10.54
N VAL A 255 -11.85 15.12 -9.51
CA VAL A 255 -11.15 15.79 -8.40
C VAL A 255 -10.23 14.82 -7.66
N ALA A 256 -10.71 13.60 -7.34
CA ALA A 256 -9.91 12.57 -6.70
C ALA A 256 -8.67 12.21 -7.54
N GLY A 257 -8.88 12.00 -8.84
CA GLY A 257 -7.80 11.71 -9.80
C GLY A 257 -6.79 12.84 -9.93
N LEU A 258 -7.25 14.09 -10.02
CA LEU A 258 -6.38 15.27 -10.14
C LEU A 258 -5.57 15.53 -8.86
N LEU A 259 -6.18 15.36 -7.68
CA LEU A 259 -5.46 15.46 -6.41
C LEU A 259 -4.37 14.39 -6.32
N TRP A 260 -4.72 13.13 -6.61
CA TRP A 260 -3.79 12.01 -6.53
C TRP A 260 -2.63 12.17 -7.53
N ALA A 261 -2.95 12.44 -8.81
CA ALA A 261 -1.96 12.64 -9.87
C ALA A 261 -1.10 13.89 -9.61
N GLY A 262 -1.70 14.98 -9.12
CA GLY A 262 -1.00 16.21 -8.77
C GLY A 262 0.04 16.00 -7.66
N GLY A 263 -0.29 15.20 -6.64
CA GLY A 263 0.68 14.85 -5.59
C GLY A 263 1.89 14.09 -6.14
N TYR A 264 1.67 13.10 -7.00
CA TYR A 264 2.76 12.38 -7.67
C TYR A 264 3.54 13.26 -8.66
N ALA A 265 2.89 14.21 -9.33
CA ALA A 265 3.57 15.17 -10.21
C ALA A 265 4.50 16.11 -9.43
N ILE A 266 4.07 16.59 -8.26
CA ILE A 266 4.92 17.38 -7.36
C ILE A 266 6.12 16.56 -6.90
N PHE A 267 5.91 15.30 -6.48
CA PHE A 267 7.00 14.40 -6.13
C PHE A 267 8.00 14.27 -7.28
N LEU A 268 7.53 14.00 -8.49
CA LEU A 268 8.38 13.86 -9.67
C LEU A 268 9.21 15.13 -9.92
N GLY A 269 8.58 16.30 -9.90
CA GLY A 269 9.28 17.57 -10.11
C GLY A 269 10.37 17.85 -9.07
N VAL A 270 10.12 17.53 -7.80
CA VAL A 270 11.08 17.77 -6.71
C VAL A 270 12.19 16.71 -6.69
N TYR A 271 11.88 15.44 -6.94
CA TYR A 271 12.82 14.33 -6.80
C TYR A 271 13.58 13.97 -8.08
N TRP A 272 13.12 14.41 -9.26
CA TRP A 272 13.86 14.27 -10.50
C TRP A 272 15.31 14.80 -10.41
N PRO A 273 15.57 16.05 -9.98
CA PRO A 273 16.95 16.53 -9.84
C PRO A 273 17.72 15.83 -8.70
N ILE A 274 17.04 15.33 -7.67
CA ILE A 274 17.68 14.58 -6.57
C ILE A 274 18.24 13.26 -7.09
N LEU A 275 17.48 12.55 -7.92
CA LEU A 275 17.84 11.22 -8.42
C LEU A 275 18.78 11.26 -9.63
N THR A 276 18.83 12.37 -10.37
CA THR A 276 19.67 12.53 -11.56
C THR A 276 21.00 13.25 -11.30
N ARG A 277 21.20 13.81 -10.10
CA ARG A 277 22.46 14.43 -9.69
C ARG A 277 23.32 13.48 -8.87
N PRO A 278 24.65 13.68 -8.86
CA PRO A 278 25.55 12.91 -8.01
C PRO A 278 25.08 12.88 -6.55
N ARG A 279 25.38 11.76 -5.90
CA ARG A 279 25.23 11.59 -4.45
C ARG A 279 26.09 12.62 -3.72
N LEU A 280 25.54 13.20 -2.65
CA LEU A 280 26.26 14.06 -1.71
C LEU A 280 26.94 13.24 -0.61
#